data_AF-A0A948VJ65-F1
#
_entry.id   AF-A0A948VJ65-F1
#
_cell.length_a   1.000
_cell.length_b   1.000
_cell.length_c   1.000
_cell.angle_alpha   90.00
_cell.angle_beta   90.00
_cell.angle_gamma   90.00
#
_symmetry.space_group_name_H-M   'P 1'
#
loop_
_entity.id
_entity.type
_entity.pdbx_description
1 polymer ?
#
loop_
_entity_poly.entity_id
_entity_poly.type
_entity_poly.pdbx_seq_one_letter_code
_entity_poly.pdbx_strand_id
1 'polypeptide(L)' 'MPKLKTHSGAKKRFRFTGTGRIKYKKAGLRHLL' A
#
# COMPACT_ATOMS: atom_id res chain seq x y z
N MET A 1 19.58 18.07 7.64
CA MET A 1 18.14 17.95 7.38
C MET A 1 17.74 16.47 7.41
N PRO A 2 16.86 16.03 8.31
CA PRO A 2 16.49 14.62 8.42
C PRO A 2 15.62 14.20 7.23
N LYS A 3 15.90 13.03 6.64
CA LYS A 3 15.04 12.44 5.61
C LYS A 3 13.70 12.02 6.23
N LEU A 4 12.63 12.19 5.46
CA LEU A 4 11.29 11.75 5.85
C LEU A 4 11.28 10.24 6.08
N LYS A 5 10.63 9.80 7.18
CA LYS A 5 10.46 8.38 7.49
C LYS A 5 9.32 7.81 6.65
N THR A 6 9.57 6.66 6.02
CA THR A 6 8.51 5.94 5.30
C THR A 6 7.69 5.08 6.26
N HIS A 7 6.37 5.10 6.11
CA HIS A 7 5.49 4.22 6.89
C HIS A 7 5.55 2.78 6.37
N SER A 8 6.15 1.89 7.15
CA SER A 8 6.38 0.49 6.76
C SER A 8 5.08 -0.29 6.51
N GLY A 9 4.02 0.02 7.26
CA GLY A 9 2.70 -0.57 7.07
C GLY A 9 2.05 -0.18 5.73
N ALA A 10 2.28 1.06 5.28
CA ALA A 10 1.75 1.54 4.00
C ALA A 10 2.50 0.89 2.83
N LYS A 11 3.83 0.80 2.91
CA LYS A 11 4.68 0.12 1.90
C LYS A 11 4.28 -1.34 1.68
N LYS A 12 3.82 -2.03 2.72
CA LYS A 12 3.35 -3.43 2.63
C LYS A 12 1.98 -3.56 1.93
N ARG A 13 1.14 -2.53 1.95
CA ARG A 13 -0.28 -2.58 1.54
C ARG A 13 -0.58 -1.86 0.22
N PHE A 14 0.15 -0.79 -0.09
CA PHE A 14 -0.12 0.11 -1.21
C PHE A 14 1.08 0.20 -2.14
N ARG A 15 0.83 0.23 -3.44
CA ARG A 15 1.85 0.41 -4.48
C ARG A 15 1.37 1.40 -5.54
N PHE A 16 2.29 2.22 -6.04
CA PHE A 16 2.02 3.10 -7.17
C PHE A 16 2.15 2.33 -8.48
N THR A 17 1.24 2.61 -9.42
CA THR A 17 1.36 2.19 -10.81
C THR A 17 2.22 3.19 -11.58
N GLY A 18 2.72 2.83 -12.77
CA GLY A 18 3.53 3.74 -13.59
C GLY A 18 2.86 5.07 -13.94
N THR A 19 1.53 5.12 -13.93
CA THR A 19 0.73 6.35 -14.15
C THR A 19 0.40 7.13 -12.88
N GLY A 20 0.96 6.77 -11.72
CA GLY A 20 0.76 7.47 -10.44
C GLY A 20 -0.49 7.06 -9.64
N ARG A 21 -1.32 6.15 -10.15
CA ARG A 21 -2.47 5.61 -9.39
C ARG A 21 -2.02 4.63 -8.30
N ILE A 22 -2.85 4.43 -7.27
CA ILE A 22 -2.57 3.50 -6.16
C ILE A 22 -3.29 2.17 -6.38
N LYS A 23 -2.54 1.07 -6.34
CA LYS A 23 -3.02 -0.31 -6.34
C LYS A 23 -2.99 -0.88 -4.92
N TYR A 24 -4.07 -1.57 -4.52
CA TYR A 24 -4.22 -2.29 -3.25
C TYR A 24 -5.19 -3.48 -3.38
N LYS A 25 -5.17 -4.39 -2.40
CA LYS A 25 -6.10 -5.54 -2.34
C LYS A 25 -7.42 -5.12 -1.67
N LYS A 26 -8.56 -5.53 -2.23
CA LYS A 26 -9.90 -5.33 -1.60
C LYS A 26 -9.97 -6.05 -0.25
N ALA A 27 -10.56 -5.38 0.74
CA ALA A 27 -10.76 -5.94 2.07
C ALA A 27 -11.76 -7.11 2.07
N GLY A 28 -11.70 -7.98 3.07
CA GLY A 28 -12.66 -9.08 3.27
C GLY A 28 -12.38 -10.37 2.49
N LEU A 29 -11.46 -10.37 1.53
CA LEU A 29 -11.17 -11.52 0.64
C LEU A 29 -10.21 -12.57 1.24
N ARG A 30 -10.24 -12.81 2.55
CA ARG A 30 -9.26 -13.70 3.21
C ARG A 30 -9.86 -14.92 3.90
N HIS A 31 -11.07 -14.83 4.44
CA HIS A 31 -11.57 -15.85 5.37
C HIS A 31 -13.10 -16.06 5.33
N LEU A 32 -13.81 -15.44 4.38
CA LEU A 32 -15.25 -15.62 4.19
C LEU A 32 -15.52 -16.12 2.76
N LEU A 33 -14.87 -17.23 2.44
CA LEU A 33 -15.19 -18.16 1.35
C LEU A 33 -15.48 -19.52 2.01
#